data_AF-F4RS17-F1
#
_entry.id   AF-F4RS17-F1
#
_cell.length_a   1.000
_cell.length_b   1.000
_cell.length_c   1.000
_cell.angle_alpha   90.00
_cell.angle_beta   90.00
_cell.angle_gamma   90.00
#
_symmetry.space_group_name_H-M   'P 1'
#
loop_
_entity.id
_entity.type
_entity.pdbx_description
1 polymer ?
#
loop_
_entity_poly.entity_id
_entity_poly.type
_entity_poly.pdbx_seq_one_letter_code
_entity_poly.pdbx_strand_id
1 'polypeptide(L)'
;MRFFLACFLFLSPILVRGNMEEAVEKAVSTMQSDPGGFGYALGEKARPVADWLDADAPASGHEWESVTRSYHPSHGVPISKEEVVNWIDNDLSRIRGRGQPPRS
;
A
#
# COMPACT_ATOMS: atom_id res chain seq x y z
N MET A 1 10.90 -42.83 -4.97
CA MET A 1 10.60 -41.67 -4.11
C MET A 1 11.16 -40.38 -4.74
N ARG A 2 10.50 -39.84 -5.78
CA ARG A 2 10.97 -38.64 -6.52
C ARG A 2 9.83 -37.70 -6.93
N PHE A 3 8.78 -37.61 -6.11
CA PHE A 3 7.58 -36.82 -6.44
C PHE A 3 7.22 -35.74 -5.41
N PHE A 4 8.08 -35.48 -4.42
CA PHE A 4 7.78 -34.53 -3.34
C PHE A 4 8.42 -33.13 -3.47
N LEU A 5 9.20 -32.86 -4.53
CA LEU A 5 9.92 -31.58 -4.68
C LEU A 5 9.26 -30.55 -5.61
N ALA A 6 8.18 -30.89 -6.32
CA ALA A 6 7.61 -30.01 -7.35
C ALA A 6 6.57 -28.99 -6.82
N CYS A 7 5.99 -29.21 -5.62
CA CYS A 7 4.94 -28.34 -5.10
C CYS A 7 5.46 -27.01 -4.53
N PHE A 8 6.74 -26.93 -4.13
CA PHE A 8 7.29 -25.70 -3.56
C PHE A 8 7.62 -24.60 -4.59
N LEU A 9 7.61 -24.91 -5.89
CA LEU A 9 7.90 -23.90 -6.93
C LEU A 9 6.65 -23.23 -7.51
N PHE A 10 5.45 -23.78 -7.29
CA PHE A 10 4.19 -23.21 -7.79
C PHE A 10 3.46 -22.32 -6.78
N LEU A 11 3.79 -22.38 -5.49
CA LEU A 11 3.15 -21.57 -4.45
C LEU A 11 3.90 -20.28 -4.10
N SER A 12 5.17 -20.15 -4.52
CA SER A 12 6.00 -18.96 -4.27
C SER A 12 5.47 -17.65 -4.87
N PRO A 13 4.80 -17.62 -6.04
CA PRO A 13 4.26 -16.36 -6.59
C PRO A 13 3.02 -15.86 -5.83
N ILE A 14 2.29 -16.77 -5.17
CA ILE A 14 1.02 -16.45 -4.50
C ILE A 14 1.28 -15.69 -3.20
N LEU A 15 2.33 -16.05 -2.47
CA LEU A 15 2.66 -15.43 -1.19
C LEU A 15 3.15 -13.98 -1.32
N VAL A 16 3.85 -13.64 -2.41
CA VAL A 16 4.34 -12.26 -2.63
C VAL A 16 3.20 -11.34 -3.08
N ARG A 17 2.24 -11.85 -3.86
CA ARG A 17 1.08 -11.08 -4.31
C ARG A 17 0.11 -10.74 -3.17
N GLY A 18 0.00 -11.64 -2.18
CA GLY A 18 -0.92 -11.47 -1.06
C GLY A 18 -0.65 -10.24 -0.20
N ASN A 19 0.62 -9.87 0.00
CA ASN A 19 0.97 -8.73 0.87
C ASN A 19 0.56 -7.37 0.26
N MET A 20 0.59 -7.24 -1.07
CA MET A 20 0.18 -6.00 -1.73
C MET A 20 -1.33 -5.83 -1.72
N GLU A 21 -2.07 -6.89 -2.07
CA GLU A 21 -3.53 -6.87 -2.06
C GLU A 21 -4.06 -6.58 -0.65
N GLU A 22 -3.49 -7.21 0.37
CA GLU A 22 -3.85 -6.97 1.77
C GLU A 22 -3.66 -5.50 2.20
N ALA A 23 -2.55 -4.87 1.81
CA ALA A 23 -2.28 -3.48 2.16
C ALA A 23 -3.20 -2.49 1.42
N VAL A 24 -3.54 -2.76 0.16
CA VAL A 24 -4.52 -1.97 -0.60
C VAL A 24 -5.92 -2.12 0.01
N GLU A 25 -6.35 -3.36 0.29
CA GLU A 25 -7.62 -3.64 0.96
C GLU A 25 -7.70 -2.96 2.33
N LYS A 26 -6.62 -2.99 3.10
CA LYS A 26 -6.51 -2.30 4.39
C LYS A 26 -6.63 -0.78 4.23
N ALA A 27 -6.02 -0.21 3.19
CA ALA A 27 -6.11 1.21 2.91
C ALA A 27 -7.55 1.62 2.54
N VAL A 28 -8.20 0.87 1.66
CA VAL A 28 -9.62 1.04 1.30
C VAL A 28 -10.52 0.89 2.52
N SER A 29 -10.32 -0.16 3.30
CA SER A 29 -11.06 -0.43 4.53
C SER A 29 -10.92 0.71 5.53
N THR A 30 -9.71 1.25 5.71
CA THR A 30 -9.45 2.39 6.61
C THR A 30 -10.10 3.66 6.09
N MET A 31 -10.02 3.93 4.79
CA MET A 31 -10.67 5.08 4.15
C MET A 31 -12.19 5.06 4.35
N GLN A 32 -12.82 3.88 4.27
CA GLN A 32 -14.26 3.71 4.44
C GLN A 32 -14.71 3.73 5.90
N SER A 33 -13.95 3.10 6.81
CA SER A 33 -14.33 2.95 8.21
C SER A 33 -13.91 4.13 9.11
N ASP A 34 -12.82 4.81 8.79
CA ASP A 34 -12.32 5.99 9.49
C ASP A 34 -11.73 7.03 8.52
N PRO A 35 -12.59 7.75 7.77
CA PRO A 35 -12.14 8.80 6.84
C PRO A 35 -11.31 9.90 7.52
N GLY A 36 -11.63 10.19 8.79
CA GLY A 36 -10.93 11.19 9.59
C GLY A 36 -9.51 10.76 9.94
N GLY A 37 -9.34 9.53 10.43
CA GLY A 37 -8.02 8.95 10.70
C GLY A 37 -7.20 8.74 9.43
N PHE A 38 -7.83 8.32 8.33
CA PHE A 38 -7.20 8.21 7.02
C PHE A 38 -6.65 9.57 6.54
N GLY A 39 -7.48 10.61 6.55
CA GLY A 39 -7.07 11.97 6.19
C GLY A 39 -5.99 12.52 7.12
N TYR A 40 -6.09 12.24 8.41
CA TYR A 40 -5.11 12.64 9.41
C TYR A 40 -3.73 11.97 9.19
N ALA A 41 -3.72 10.68 8.83
CA ALA A 41 -2.48 9.93 8.63
C ALA A 41 -1.74 10.31 7.35
N LEU A 42 -2.48 10.53 6.26
CA LEU A 42 -1.91 10.82 4.94
C LEU A 42 -1.74 12.32 4.69
N GLY A 43 -2.44 13.19 5.43
CA GLY A 43 -2.37 14.64 5.29
C GLY A 43 -2.70 15.07 3.85
N GLU A 44 -1.79 15.84 3.24
CA GLU A 44 -1.93 16.31 1.85
C GLU A 44 -1.99 15.18 0.82
N LYS A 45 -1.49 13.99 1.17
CA LYS A 45 -1.51 12.80 0.29
C LYS A 45 -2.84 12.07 0.30
N ALA A 46 -3.73 12.37 1.24
CA ALA A 46 -4.98 11.64 1.43
C ALA A 46 -5.84 11.65 0.16
N ARG A 47 -5.93 12.79 -0.51
CA ARG A 47 -6.75 12.94 -1.73
C ARG A 47 -6.14 12.19 -2.93
N PRO A 48 -4.86 12.39 -3.31
CA PRO A 48 -4.22 11.56 -4.32
C PRO A 48 -4.37 10.06 -4.08
N VAL A 49 -4.16 9.61 -2.83
CA VAL A 49 -4.26 8.19 -2.47
C VAL A 49 -5.69 7.70 -2.58
N ALA A 50 -6.68 8.46 -2.12
CA ALA A 50 -8.10 8.11 -2.27
C ALA A 50 -8.50 7.99 -3.75
N ASP A 51 -8.16 8.99 -4.56
CA ASP A 51 -8.46 9.00 -6.00
C ASP A 51 -7.83 7.78 -6.72
N TRP A 52 -6.61 7.40 -6.32
CA TRP A 52 -5.94 6.21 -6.84
C TRP A 52 -6.56 4.89 -6.39
N LEU A 53 -6.99 4.79 -5.13
CA LEU A 53 -7.68 3.60 -4.61
C LEU A 53 -9.06 3.43 -5.27
N ASP A 54 -9.80 4.53 -5.47
CA ASP A 54 -11.10 4.53 -6.15
C ASP A 54 -11.00 4.10 -7.62
N ALA A 55 -9.85 4.32 -8.25
CA ALA A 55 -9.55 3.89 -9.61
C ALA A 55 -9.17 2.39 -9.73
N ASP A 56 -9.37 1.58 -8.69
CA ASP A 56 -8.92 0.18 -8.60
C ASP A 56 -7.38 0.02 -8.53
N ALA A 57 -6.71 1.02 -7.97
CA ALA A 57 -5.28 1.05 -7.69
C ALA A 57 -4.35 0.63 -8.86
N PRO A 58 -4.52 1.11 -10.11
CA PRO A 58 -3.63 0.77 -11.22
C PRO A 58 -2.22 1.33 -10.99
N ALA A 59 -1.18 0.62 -11.43
CA ALA A 59 0.21 1.11 -11.37
C ALA A 59 0.57 2.05 -12.55
N SER A 60 -0.44 2.76 -13.08
CA SER A 60 -0.34 3.59 -14.28
C SER A 60 -1.47 4.61 -14.31
N GLY A 61 -1.35 5.60 -15.19
CA GLY A 61 -2.34 6.66 -15.35
C GLY A 61 -2.11 7.88 -14.46
N HIS A 62 -3.01 8.84 -14.57
CA HIS A 62 -2.89 10.15 -13.93
C HIS A 62 -2.96 10.05 -12.40
N GLU A 63 -3.80 9.17 -11.88
CA GLU A 63 -4.00 8.93 -10.45
C GLU A 63 -2.73 8.34 -9.82
N TRP A 64 -2.11 7.36 -10.49
CA TRP A 64 -0.83 6.77 -10.09
C TRP A 64 0.30 7.81 -10.08
N GLU A 65 0.38 8.66 -11.11
CA GLU A 65 1.35 9.75 -11.18
C GLU A 65 1.14 10.79 -10.07
N SER A 66 -0.11 11.06 -9.70
CA SER A 66 -0.46 11.97 -8.61
C SER A 66 0.01 11.42 -7.24
N VAL A 67 -0.22 10.13 -6.98
CA VAL A 67 0.25 9.46 -5.75
C VAL A 67 1.77 9.40 -5.68
N THR A 68 2.42 8.95 -6.75
CA THR A 68 3.89 8.85 -6.77
C THR A 68 4.55 10.21 -6.58
N ARG A 69 4.02 11.27 -7.20
CA ARG A 69 4.52 12.64 -7.02
C ARG A 69 4.32 13.17 -5.60
N SER A 70 3.23 12.80 -4.93
CA SER A 70 2.96 13.22 -3.55
C SER A 70 3.80 12.48 -2.51
N TYR A 71 4.33 11.29 -2.84
CA TYR A 71 5.33 10.60 -2.01
C TYR A 71 6.78 10.96 -2.34
N HIS A 72 7.10 11.08 -3.63
CA HIS A 72 8.45 11.29 -4.11
C HIS A 72 8.44 12.23 -5.33
N PRO A 73 8.61 13.55 -5.13
CA PRO A 73 8.50 14.54 -6.20
C PRO A 73 9.67 14.49 -7.21
N SER A 74 10.72 13.72 -6.96
CA SER A 74 11.88 13.63 -7.86
C SER A 74 11.54 12.84 -9.13
N HIS A 75 11.75 13.49 -10.28
CA HIS A 75 11.54 12.90 -11.60
C HIS A 75 12.64 11.88 -11.94
N GLY A 76 12.26 10.72 -12.48
CA GLY A 76 13.15 9.82 -13.21
C GLY A 76 13.52 8.50 -12.53
N VAL A 77 13.13 8.29 -11.26
CA VAL A 77 13.25 6.97 -10.62
C VAL A 77 11.95 6.19 -10.84
N PRO A 78 11.99 5.00 -11.46
CA PRO A 78 10.83 4.12 -11.52
C PRO A 78 10.43 3.70 -10.10
N ILE A 79 9.25 4.09 -9.66
CA ILE A 79 8.67 3.68 -8.38
C ILE A 79 7.73 2.51 -8.66
N SER A 80 7.85 1.42 -7.90
CA SER A 80 6.98 0.26 -8.04
C SER A 80 5.66 0.42 -7.26
N LYS A 81 4.63 -0.33 -7.65
CA LYS A 81 3.35 -0.36 -6.92
C LYS A 81 3.53 -0.83 -5.48
N GLU A 82 4.39 -1.82 -5.28
CA GLU A 82 4.75 -2.34 -3.96
C GLU A 82 5.29 -1.23 -3.05
N GLU A 83 6.15 -0.36 -3.58
CA GLU A 83 6.81 0.68 -2.80
C GLU A 83 5.81 1.75 -2.33
N VAL A 84 4.91 2.18 -3.22
CA VAL A 84 3.82 3.11 -2.88
C VAL A 84 2.87 2.49 -1.86
N VAL A 85 2.48 1.23 -2.05
CA VAL A 85 1.59 0.51 -1.12
C VAL A 85 2.24 0.39 0.26
N ASN A 86 3.54 0.09 0.32
CA ASN A 86 4.28 0.05 1.58
C ASN A 86 4.35 1.42 2.26
N TRP A 87 4.48 2.51 1.51
CA TRP A 87 4.44 3.86 2.09
C TRP A 87 3.07 4.20 2.67
N ILE A 88 1.99 3.87 1.94
CA ILE A 88 0.62 4.05 2.42
C ILE A 88 0.38 3.23 3.68
N ASP A 89 0.77 1.95 3.68
CA ASP A 89 0.62 1.09 4.85
C ASP A 89 1.39 1.62 6.07
N ASN A 90 2.62 2.09 5.85
CA ASN A 90 3.42 2.73 6.91
C ASN A 90 2.74 3.98 7.48
N ASP A 91 2.19 4.85 6.62
CA ASP A 91 1.48 6.05 7.08
C ASP A 91 0.21 5.67 7.87
N LEU A 92 -0.59 4.72 7.39
CA LEU A 92 -1.80 4.25 8.07
C LEU A 92 -1.49 3.48 9.37
N SER A 93 -0.36 2.80 9.46
CA SER A 93 0.08 2.11 10.67
C SER A 93 0.28 3.06 11.85
N ARG A 94 0.60 4.35 11.58
CA ARG A 94 0.76 5.38 12.62
C ARG A 94 -0.54 5.67 13.37
N ILE A 95 -1.70 5.46 12.74
CA ILE A 95 -3.01 5.55 13.42
C ILE A 95 -3.08 4.49 14.53
N ARG A 96 -2.61 3.27 14.26
CA ARG A 96 -2.64 2.13 15.18
C ARG A 96 -1.53 2.20 16.23
N GLY A 97 -0.34 2.67 15.85
CA GLY A 97 0.85 2.75 16.71
C GLY A 97 0.79 3.82 17.80
N ARG A 98 -0.07 4.86 17.68
CA ARG A 98 -0.24 5.86 18.74
C ARG A 98 -0.88 5.33 20.03
N GLY A 99 -1.38 4.10 20.02
CA GLY A 99 -1.81 3.39 21.23
C GLY A 99 -0.73 2.53 21.90
N GLN A 100 0.47 2.40 21.31
CA GLN A 100 1.50 1.51 21.84
C GLN A 100 2.84 2.25 22.03
N PRO A 101 3.33 2.39 23.27
CA PRO A 101 4.57 3.11 23.54
C PRO A 101 5.74 2.38 22.85
N PRO A 102 6.82 3.12 22.52
CA PRO A 102 8.00 2.52 21.92
C PRO A 102 8.48 1.35 22.77
N ARG A 103 8.67 0.18 22.13
CA ARG A 103 9.38 -0.94 22.76
C ARG A 103 10.84 -0.51 22.93
N SER A 104 11.13 -0.01 24.11
CA SER A 104 12.48 0.16 24.68
C SER A 104 13.20 -1.17 24.80
#